data_AF-D8UAZ9-F1
#
_entry.id   AF-D8UAZ9-F1
#
_cell.length_a   1.000
_cell.length_b   1.000
_cell.length_c   1.000
_cell.angle_alpha   90.00
_cell.angle_beta   90.00
_cell.angle_gamma   90.00
#
_symmetry.space_group_name_H-M   'P 1'
#
loop_
_entity.id
_entity.type
_entity.pdbx_description
1 polymer ?
#
loop_
_entity_poly.entity_id
_entity_poly.type
_entity_poly.pdbx_seq_one_letter_code
_entity_poly.pdbx_strand_id
1 'polypeptide(L)'
;QVVATLGPACNDVDTLAQLLEAGMTVARIDLTWGPLEYHKRSLSNLNNAMKRVRRMCGVMVDILGREMLIRRPYRLGADVTAGSTITITTREDAEASPSLLPITYAKFPSLVLTGDVVYIGRYLACGAPEMGSLYLKVEQVVLADAGDVICTALNDAEMYGLLTVFNLERYDISDLPVMTEYDKLALRDLVDNGFEIDFVSISYCRSGADVREVRQFLESVPALGSSSVIAKVETRQALFNFRGILEAADGIVVSRGLLGLDCVPEKASTTMKSLCSAANLVGKPVIITRVLDSMVDNPRPTRAEATDVANAVLDGADALFLGAETLRGKFPVATVRTLVSIARQAEKVFDFRHHFEWLMQVTAGTLYGGGPTGPYMGKLESIASSAVRAAEKVKASLIVVYTHTSRVASLVAKYRPPMPILTLVVPRLTSDGLKWRLQGRGHARQCLMVRGLLPMLSAP
;
A
#
# COMPACT_ATOMS: atom_id res chain seq x y z
N GLN A 1 5.74 -12.11 0.49
CA GLN A 1 6.56 -11.15 -0.29
C GLN A 1 6.90 -9.94 0.59
N VAL A 2 7.87 -9.10 0.21
CA VAL A 2 8.28 -7.93 1.01
C VAL A 2 8.31 -6.67 0.16
N VAL A 3 7.48 -5.69 0.54
CA VAL A 3 7.51 -4.33 0.01
C VAL A 3 8.37 -3.48 0.94
N ALA A 4 9.37 -2.79 0.41
CA ALA A 4 10.22 -1.88 1.18
C ALA A 4 10.20 -0.48 0.58
N THR A 5 9.99 0.52 1.42
CA THR A 5 10.03 1.93 1.01
C THR A 5 11.48 2.39 0.87
N LEU A 6 11.82 2.95 -0.29
CA LEU A 6 13.15 3.51 -0.55
C LEU A 6 13.26 4.92 0.06
N GLY A 7 14.36 5.17 0.75
CA GLY A 7 14.59 6.46 1.41
C GLY A 7 16.04 6.66 1.83
N PRO A 8 16.31 7.71 2.63
CA PRO A 8 17.67 8.08 3.04
C PRO A 8 18.48 6.94 3.64
N ALA A 9 17.84 6.01 4.34
CA ALA A 9 18.52 4.89 4.98
C ALA A 9 19.01 3.80 3.99
N CYS A 10 18.52 3.79 2.75
CA CYS A 10 18.81 2.71 1.81
C CYS A 10 18.96 3.16 0.35
N ASN A 11 19.30 4.42 0.09
CA ASN A 11 19.33 4.93 -1.30
C ASN A 11 20.61 4.56 -2.07
N ASP A 12 21.67 4.07 -1.43
CA ASP A 12 22.87 3.65 -2.13
C ASP A 12 22.75 2.23 -2.73
N VAL A 13 23.53 1.97 -3.78
CA VAL A 13 23.46 0.70 -4.54
C VAL A 13 23.84 -0.51 -3.68
N ASP A 14 24.79 -0.37 -2.76
CA ASP A 14 25.24 -1.47 -1.91
C ASP A 14 24.15 -1.88 -0.91
N THR A 15 23.50 -0.92 -0.27
CA THR A 15 22.38 -1.19 0.65
C THR A 15 21.18 -1.76 -0.10
N LEU A 16 20.83 -1.24 -1.28
CA LEU A 16 19.76 -1.80 -2.12
C LEU A 16 20.06 -3.25 -2.53
N ALA A 17 21.30 -3.56 -2.90
CA ALA A 17 21.72 -4.93 -3.21
C ALA A 17 21.53 -5.85 -1.99
N GLN A 18 21.93 -5.40 -0.80
CA GLN A 18 21.71 -6.15 0.44
C GLN A 18 20.22 -6.33 0.77
N LEU A 19 19.36 -5.35 0.49
CA LEU A 19 17.91 -5.49 0.67
C LEU A 19 17.31 -6.55 -0.28
N LEU A 20 17.73 -6.56 -1.55
CA LEU A 20 17.31 -7.58 -2.52
C LEU A 20 17.76 -8.99 -2.13
N GLU A 21 18.97 -9.12 -1.58
CA GLU A 21 19.48 -10.39 -1.06
C GLU A 21 18.74 -10.84 0.20
N ALA A 22 18.43 -9.89 1.10
CA ALA A 22 17.68 -10.13 2.33
C ALA A 22 16.24 -10.59 2.09
N GLY A 23 15.65 -10.24 0.95
CA GLY A 23 14.33 -10.73 0.52
C GLY A 23 13.34 -9.64 0.11
N MET A 24 13.79 -8.40 -0.13
CA MET A 24 12.96 -7.37 -0.76
C MET A 24 12.53 -7.82 -2.17
N THR A 25 11.23 -7.74 -2.47
CA THR A 25 10.69 -8.13 -3.78
C THR A 25 10.00 -6.98 -4.51
N VAL A 26 9.57 -5.95 -3.79
CA VAL A 26 9.01 -4.73 -4.36
C VAL A 26 9.59 -3.52 -3.65
N ALA A 27 10.07 -2.54 -4.42
CA ALA A 27 10.52 -1.25 -3.95
C ALA A 27 9.38 -0.23 -4.07
N ARG A 28 9.05 0.44 -2.97
CA ARG A 28 8.07 1.54 -2.93
C ARG A 28 8.78 2.88 -3.03
N ILE A 29 8.26 3.73 -3.90
CA ILE A 29 8.52 5.16 -3.98
C ILE A 29 7.33 5.89 -3.37
N ASP A 30 7.59 6.76 -2.40
CA ASP A 30 6.57 7.54 -1.71
C ASP A 30 6.61 9.00 -2.19
N LEU A 31 5.61 9.42 -2.97
CA LEU A 31 5.57 10.78 -3.51
C LEU A 31 5.18 11.83 -2.47
N THR A 32 4.74 11.44 -1.26
CA THR A 32 4.42 12.39 -0.16
C THR A 32 5.68 13.02 0.47
N TRP A 33 6.87 12.57 0.07
CA TRP A 33 8.12 13.10 0.57
C TRP A 33 9.21 13.13 -0.51
N GLY A 34 10.03 14.18 -0.45
CA GLY A 34 11.20 14.34 -1.30
C GLY A 34 10.85 14.83 -2.72
N PRO A 35 11.80 15.53 -3.37
CA PRO A 35 11.60 15.97 -4.75
C PRO A 35 11.66 14.80 -5.72
N LEU A 36 11.03 14.94 -6.89
CA LEU A 36 10.99 13.88 -7.91
C LEU A 36 12.38 13.42 -8.37
N GLU A 37 13.35 14.32 -8.43
CA GLU A 37 14.75 14.01 -8.74
C GLU A 37 15.39 13.03 -7.74
N TYR A 38 15.00 13.09 -6.47
CA TYR A 38 15.44 12.12 -5.47
C TYR A 38 14.94 10.71 -5.83
N HIS A 39 13.68 10.61 -6.25
CA HIS A 39 13.05 9.33 -6.62
C HIS A 39 13.65 8.75 -7.90
N LYS A 40 13.94 9.58 -8.91
CA LYS A 40 14.65 9.14 -10.14
C LYS A 40 16.03 8.55 -9.83
N ARG A 41 16.78 9.18 -8.94
CA ARG A 41 18.08 8.65 -8.48
C ARG A 41 17.91 7.32 -7.76
N SER A 42 16.88 7.20 -6.92
CA SER A 42 16.58 5.97 -6.17
C SER A 42 16.24 4.81 -7.11
N LEU A 43 15.42 5.06 -8.14
CA LEU A 43 15.09 4.07 -9.16
C LEU A 43 16.29 3.67 -10.02
N SER A 44 17.17 4.63 -10.35
CA SER A 44 18.43 4.34 -11.04
C SER A 44 19.34 3.44 -10.20
N ASN A 45 19.49 3.73 -8.91
CA ASN A 45 20.28 2.93 -7.99
C ASN A 45 19.69 1.53 -7.80
N LEU A 46 18.36 1.42 -7.71
CA LEU A 46 17.66 0.13 -7.66
C LEU A 46 17.94 -0.70 -8.92
N ASN A 47 17.88 -0.09 -10.10
CA ASN A 47 18.21 -0.76 -11.36
C ASN A 47 19.65 -1.31 -11.37
N ASN A 48 20.60 -0.53 -10.85
CA ASN A 48 21.99 -0.97 -10.73
C ASN A 48 22.15 -2.12 -9.72
N ALA A 49 21.46 -2.04 -8.58
CA ALA A 49 21.44 -3.10 -7.57
C ALA A 49 20.85 -4.41 -8.14
N MET A 50 19.71 -4.34 -8.82
CA MET A 50 19.07 -5.50 -9.48
C MET A 50 20.00 -6.19 -10.47
N LYS A 51 20.73 -5.41 -11.31
CA LYS A 51 21.73 -5.96 -12.25
C LYS A 51 22.88 -6.66 -11.51
N ARG A 52 23.38 -6.06 -10.42
CA ARG A 52 24.48 -6.60 -9.63
C ARG A 52 24.13 -7.94 -8.98
N VAL A 53 22.98 -8.03 -8.33
CA VAL A 53 22.56 -9.26 -7.61
C VAL A 53 21.80 -10.25 -8.50
N ARG A 54 21.48 -9.86 -9.75
CA ARG A 54 20.68 -10.64 -10.71
C ARG A 54 19.33 -11.07 -10.16
N ARG A 55 18.66 -10.16 -9.44
CA ARG A 55 17.30 -10.35 -8.90
C ARG A 55 16.37 -9.28 -9.45
N MET A 56 15.16 -9.69 -9.83
CA MET A 56 14.10 -8.76 -10.20
C MET A 56 13.45 -8.16 -8.95
N CYS A 57 13.06 -6.90 -9.04
CA CYS A 57 12.29 -6.19 -8.03
C CYS A 57 11.17 -5.43 -8.74
N GLY A 58 9.94 -5.51 -8.22
CA GLY A 58 8.83 -4.68 -8.69
C GLY A 58 8.97 -3.24 -8.21
N VAL A 59 8.44 -2.28 -8.97
CA VAL A 59 8.39 -0.87 -8.58
C VAL A 59 6.95 -0.47 -8.30
N MET A 60 6.70 -0.01 -7.08
CA MET A 60 5.43 0.59 -6.65
C MET A 60 5.61 2.08 -6.46
N VAL A 61 4.75 2.88 -7.09
CA VAL A 61 4.66 4.33 -6.83
C VAL A 61 3.40 4.59 -6.01
N ASP A 62 3.58 5.16 -4.82
CA ASP A 62 2.49 5.59 -3.95
C ASP A 62 2.20 7.06 -4.23
N ILE A 63 1.02 7.34 -4.77
CA ILE A 63 0.59 8.72 -5.08
C ILE A 63 0.13 9.44 -3.81
N LEU A 64 0.22 10.76 -3.79
CA LEU A 64 -0.23 11.56 -2.64
C LEU A 64 -1.74 11.39 -2.44
N GLY A 65 -2.50 11.50 -3.54
CA GLY A 65 -3.95 11.42 -3.50
C GLY A 65 -4.57 12.57 -2.70
N ARG A 66 -5.67 12.27 -2.01
CA ARG A 66 -6.54 13.26 -1.37
C ARG A 66 -6.11 13.57 0.07
N GLU A 67 -5.11 14.43 0.22
CA GLU A 67 -4.64 14.86 1.54
C GLU A 67 -5.09 16.28 1.91
N MET A 68 -5.60 16.45 3.13
CA MET A 68 -5.78 17.75 3.75
C MET A 68 -4.52 18.08 4.53
N LEU A 69 -3.81 19.13 4.15
CA LEU A 69 -2.50 19.46 4.70
C LEU A 69 -2.53 20.82 5.38
N ILE A 70 -1.68 21.02 6.39
CA ILE A 70 -1.38 22.36 6.90
C ILE A 70 -0.35 23.02 5.99
N ARG A 71 -0.66 24.22 5.48
CA ARG A 71 0.26 25.08 4.73
C ARG A 71 1.26 25.70 5.70
N ARG A 72 2.52 25.28 5.65
CA ARG A 72 3.56 25.72 6.59
C ARG A 72 4.98 25.45 6.08
N PRO A 73 5.99 26.16 6.64
CA PRO A 73 7.39 25.72 6.53
C PRO A 73 7.62 24.38 7.26
N TYR A 74 8.74 23.70 6.94
CA TYR A 74 9.04 22.36 7.47
C TYR A 74 9.07 22.30 9.01
N ARG A 75 9.47 23.38 9.70
CA ARG A 75 9.41 23.53 11.17
C ARG A 75 8.73 24.84 11.53
N LEU A 76 7.90 24.81 12.58
CA LEU A 76 7.12 25.95 13.07
C LEU A 76 7.86 26.68 14.18
N GLY A 77 8.90 26.04 14.75
CA GLY A 77 9.81 26.63 15.73
C GLY A 77 9.32 26.57 17.19
N ALA A 78 8.05 26.23 17.45
CA ALA A 78 7.51 26.11 18.79
C ALA A 78 6.51 24.94 18.90
N ASP A 79 6.50 24.33 20.09
CA ASP A 79 5.66 23.18 20.42
C ASP A 79 4.27 23.62 20.86
N VAL A 80 3.29 22.77 20.59
CA VAL A 80 1.92 22.92 21.09
C VAL A 80 1.83 22.31 22.47
N THR A 81 1.26 23.04 23.42
CA THR A 81 0.97 22.53 24.78
C THR A 81 -0.50 22.13 24.90
N ALA A 82 -0.77 21.06 25.65
CA ALA A 82 -2.11 20.63 25.99
C ALA A 82 -2.90 21.78 26.66
N GLY A 83 -4.17 21.90 26.31
CA GLY A 83 -5.06 22.98 26.74
C GLY A 83 -4.92 24.29 25.97
N SER A 84 -3.93 24.44 25.07
CA SER A 84 -3.83 25.64 24.24
C SER A 84 -4.97 25.74 23.22
N THR A 85 -5.36 26.98 22.91
CA THR A 85 -6.32 27.28 21.84
C THR A 85 -5.60 27.33 20.50
N ILE A 86 -6.10 26.58 19.53
CA ILE A 86 -5.55 26.48 18.18
C ILE A 86 -6.66 26.74 17.18
N THR A 87 -6.42 27.63 16.22
CA THR A 87 -7.35 27.94 15.14
C THR A 87 -6.87 27.28 13.85
N ILE A 88 -7.69 26.40 13.26
CA ILE A 88 -7.50 25.94 11.87
C ILE A 88 -8.23 26.90 10.95
N THR A 89 -7.53 27.52 10.01
CA THR A 89 -8.10 28.57 9.13
C THR A 89 -8.01 28.18 7.67
N THR A 90 -8.96 28.59 6.83
CA THR A 90 -8.85 28.40 5.37
C THR A 90 -8.25 29.60 4.63
N ARG A 91 -7.91 30.69 5.36
CA ARG A 91 -7.19 31.85 4.83
C ARG A 91 -5.88 31.45 4.14
N GLU A 92 -5.68 31.91 2.91
CA GLU A 92 -4.52 31.56 2.07
C GLU A 92 -3.26 32.36 2.39
N ASP A 93 -3.45 33.57 2.87
CA ASP A 93 -2.42 34.53 3.28
C ASP A 93 -1.97 34.34 4.74
N ALA A 94 -2.61 33.46 5.50
CA ALA A 94 -2.27 33.21 6.88
C ALA A 94 -0.92 32.49 7.00
N GLU A 95 -0.03 33.04 7.81
CA GLU A 95 1.22 32.37 8.20
C GLU A 95 0.96 31.39 9.34
N ALA A 96 1.49 30.17 9.20
CA ALA A 96 1.32 29.13 10.21
C ALA A 96 2.10 29.44 11.49
N SER A 97 1.42 29.34 12.64
CA SER A 97 1.97 29.49 13.99
C SER A 97 1.38 28.40 14.91
N PRO A 98 1.94 28.17 16.11
CA PRO A 98 1.42 27.15 17.02
C PRO A 98 -0.06 27.31 17.38
N SER A 99 -0.60 28.52 17.29
CA SER A 99 -2.00 28.85 17.55
C SER A 99 -2.85 29.05 16.29
N LEU A 100 -2.26 29.08 15.09
CA LEU A 100 -2.96 29.31 13.82
C LEU A 100 -2.42 28.38 12.74
N LEU A 101 -3.24 27.46 12.25
CA LEU A 101 -2.86 26.43 11.28
C LEU A 101 -3.68 26.61 9.99
N PRO A 102 -3.09 27.16 8.92
CA PRO A 102 -3.77 27.31 7.64
C PRO A 102 -3.89 25.96 6.94
N ILE A 103 -5.10 25.53 6.57
CA ILE A 103 -5.35 24.24 5.91
C ILE A 103 -5.51 24.40 4.39
N THR A 104 -5.07 23.40 3.62
CA THR A 104 -5.21 23.38 2.15
C THR A 104 -6.63 23.18 1.65
N TYR A 105 -7.54 22.67 2.50
CA TYR A 105 -8.90 22.31 2.10
C TYR A 105 -9.92 23.35 2.56
N ALA A 106 -10.38 24.17 1.62
CA ALA A 106 -11.27 25.31 1.90
C ALA A 106 -12.63 24.93 2.51
N LYS A 107 -13.10 23.71 2.34
CA LYS A 107 -14.38 23.25 2.91
C LYS A 107 -14.21 22.53 4.25
N PHE A 108 -13.01 22.51 4.82
CA PHE A 108 -12.76 21.85 6.11
C PHE A 108 -13.71 22.29 7.23
N PRO A 109 -14.06 23.58 7.41
CA PRO A 109 -15.02 24.01 8.43
C PRO A 109 -16.40 23.37 8.30
N SER A 110 -16.80 22.96 7.09
CA SER A 110 -18.08 22.28 6.84
C SER A 110 -18.05 20.78 7.14
N LEU A 111 -16.86 20.19 7.32
CA LEU A 111 -16.68 18.79 7.65
C LEU A 111 -16.69 18.51 9.16
N VAL A 112 -16.47 19.54 9.98
CA VAL A 112 -16.35 19.41 11.44
C VAL A 112 -17.56 20.02 12.15
N LEU A 113 -17.95 19.43 13.27
CA LEU A 113 -18.90 19.99 14.21
C LEU A 113 -18.24 20.28 15.55
N THR A 114 -18.84 21.18 16.33
CA THR A 114 -18.48 21.35 17.75
C THR A 114 -18.58 20.01 18.47
N GLY A 115 -17.52 19.64 19.18
CA GLY A 115 -17.37 18.35 19.87
C GLY A 115 -16.53 17.32 19.11
N ASP A 116 -16.36 17.47 17.79
CA ASP A 116 -15.54 16.54 16.99
C ASP A 116 -14.07 16.57 17.45
N VAL A 117 -13.38 15.45 17.24
CA VAL A 117 -11.93 15.35 17.44
C VAL A 117 -11.23 15.35 16.08
N VAL A 118 -10.42 16.37 15.85
CA VAL A 118 -9.54 16.50 14.69
C VAL A 118 -8.17 15.99 15.09
N TYR A 119 -7.62 15.15 14.24
CA TYR A 119 -6.28 14.61 14.40
C TYR A 119 -5.35 15.29 13.38
N ILE A 120 -4.28 15.94 13.85
CA ILE A 120 -3.25 16.54 13.00
C ILE A 120 -1.94 15.82 13.28
N GLY A 121 -1.32 15.28 12.26
CA GLY A 121 0.02 14.77 12.43
C GLY A 121 0.52 14.01 11.23
N ARG A 122 1.74 13.51 11.40
CA ARG A 122 2.39 12.62 10.43
C ARG A 122 2.39 11.17 10.87
N TYR A 123 1.57 10.86 11.87
CA TYR A 123 1.31 9.49 12.24
C TYR A 123 0.76 8.83 10.98
N LEU A 124 1.48 7.79 10.54
CA LEU A 124 0.98 6.70 9.70
C LEU A 124 1.35 6.70 8.21
N ALA A 125 2.13 7.67 7.71
CA ALA A 125 2.85 7.53 6.42
C ALA A 125 4.35 7.23 6.60
N CYS A 126 4.97 7.71 7.68
CA CYS A 126 6.43 7.62 7.89
C CYS A 126 6.83 7.49 9.38
N GLY A 127 6.05 6.78 10.19
CA GLY A 127 6.42 6.36 11.56
C GLY A 127 7.10 7.42 12.43
N ALA A 128 6.71 8.69 12.32
CA ALA A 128 7.35 9.82 13.01
C ALA A 128 7.32 9.61 14.53
N PRO A 129 8.31 10.10 15.31
CA PRO A 129 8.29 9.99 16.77
C PRO A 129 6.95 10.47 17.35
N GLU A 130 6.48 9.77 18.38
CA GLU A 130 5.13 9.90 18.96
C GLU A 130 4.77 11.33 19.35
N MET A 131 5.77 12.19 19.60
CA MET A 131 5.60 13.61 19.92
C MET A 131 5.11 14.47 18.74
N GLY A 132 5.05 13.97 17.50
CA GLY A 132 4.62 14.75 16.32
C GLY A 132 3.11 14.72 16.00
N SER A 133 2.27 14.30 16.96
CA SER A 133 0.85 14.02 16.74
C SER A 133 -0.01 14.89 17.66
N LEU A 134 -1.00 15.59 17.12
CA LEU A 134 -1.83 16.57 17.81
C LEU A 134 -3.31 16.20 17.70
N TYR A 135 -3.97 16.02 18.83
CA TYR A 135 -5.41 15.87 18.92
C TYR A 135 -6.04 17.20 19.32
N LEU A 136 -7.03 17.61 18.54
CA LEU A 136 -7.73 18.87 18.69
C LEU A 136 -9.21 18.60 18.90
N LYS A 137 -9.76 19.07 20.01
CA LYS A 137 -11.22 19.07 20.19
C LYS A 137 -11.80 20.35 19.62
N VAL A 138 -12.77 20.23 18.73
CA VAL A 138 -13.44 21.38 18.12
C VAL A 138 -14.37 22.01 19.14
N GLU A 139 -14.09 23.27 19.50
CA GLU A 139 -14.92 24.04 20.42
C GLU A 139 -15.92 24.91 19.64
N GLN A 140 -15.48 25.52 18.54
CA GLN A 140 -16.34 26.39 17.74
C GLN A 140 -15.98 26.34 16.26
N VAL A 141 -17.01 26.38 15.42
CA VAL A 141 -16.88 26.52 13.97
C VAL A 141 -17.43 27.89 13.56
N VAL A 142 -16.59 28.70 12.92
CA VAL A 142 -16.92 30.04 12.43
C VAL A 142 -16.88 30.00 10.90
N LEU A 143 -18.04 30.12 10.25
CA LEU A 143 -18.13 30.08 8.78
C LEU A 143 -17.94 31.45 8.12
N ALA A 144 -17.89 32.53 8.90
CA ALA A 144 -17.60 33.88 8.41
C ALA A 144 -16.10 34.04 8.08
N ASP A 145 -15.76 34.99 7.20
CA ASP A 145 -14.39 35.46 6.90
C ASP A 145 -13.34 34.36 6.72
N ALA A 146 -13.52 33.53 5.68
CA ALA A 146 -12.64 32.43 5.29
C ALA A 146 -12.55 31.26 6.29
N GLY A 147 -13.57 31.04 7.12
CA GLY A 147 -13.82 29.76 7.76
C GLY A 147 -12.76 29.35 8.79
N ASP A 148 -13.00 29.65 10.06
CA ASP A 148 -12.10 29.33 11.16
C ASP A 148 -12.72 28.23 12.04
N VAL A 149 -11.91 27.24 12.42
CA VAL A 149 -12.26 26.18 13.37
C VAL A 149 -11.40 26.36 14.61
N ILE A 150 -12.02 26.74 15.71
CA ILE A 150 -11.36 26.98 16.99
C ILE A 150 -11.38 25.68 17.79
N CYS A 151 -10.20 25.23 18.17
CA CYS A 151 -9.99 23.97 18.85
C CYS A 151 -9.20 24.16 20.15
N THR A 152 -9.34 23.19 21.05
CA THR A 152 -8.46 23.02 22.21
C THR A 152 -7.55 21.82 21.99
N ALA A 153 -6.24 22.00 22.21
CA ALA A 153 -5.27 20.91 22.16
C ALA A 153 -5.50 19.92 23.31
N LEU A 154 -5.61 18.64 23.00
CA LEU A 154 -5.81 17.57 23.99
C LEU A 154 -4.49 17.00 24.51
N ASN A 155 -3.38 17.23 23.82
CA ASN A 155 -2.05 16.75 24.17
C ASN A 155 -0.96 17.71 23.71
N ASP A 156 0.25 17.53 24.25
CA ASP A 156 1.46 18.20 23.78
C ASP A 156 1.89 17.63 22.42
N ALA A 157 2.35 18.48 21.49
CA ALA A 157 2.80 18.05 20.18
C ALA A 157 3.88 18.96 19.57
N GLU A 158 4.90 18.35 18.97
CA GLU A 158 5.89 19.01 18.13
C GLU A 158 5.38 19.13 16.69
N MET A 159 5.36 20.35 16.16
CA MET A 159 4.86 20.62 14.80
C MET A 159 6.01 20.62 13.80
N TYR A 160 6.36 19.45 13.24
CA TYR A 160 7.40 19.31 12.20
C TYR A 160 6.95 18.46 11.00
N GLY A 161 7.58 18.70 9.85
CA GLY A 161 7.32 18.00 8.60
C GLY A 161 5.98 18.37 7.96
N LEU A 162 5.51 17.49 7.07
CA LEU A 162 4.18 17.59 6.47
C LEU A 162 3.15 17.22 7.55
N LEU A 163 2.18 18.09 7.81
CA LEU A 163 1.12 17.82 8.77
C LEU A 163 -0.18 17.58 8.03
N THR A 164 -0.66 16.34 8.11
CA THR A 164 -1.92 15.93 7.50
C THR A 164 -3.03 16.04 8.55
N VAL A 165 -4.16 16.59 8.14
CA VAL A 165 -5.35 16.77 8.96
C VAL A 165 -6.33 15.65 8.67
N PHE A 166 -6.80 15.01 9.72
CA PHE A 166 -7.76 13.92 9.67
C PHE A 166 -8.95 14.28 10.56
N ASN A 167 -10.16 14.12 10.02
CA ASN A 167 -11.37 14.13 10.82
C ASN A 167 -11.79 12.68 11.07
N LEU A 168 -11.83 12.27 12.33
CA LEU A 168 -12.08 10.90 12.77
C LEU A 168 -13.54 10.46 12.61
N GLU A 169 -14.47 11.42 12.54
CA GLU A 169 -15.90 11.13 12.49
C GLU A 169 -16.51 11.37 11.10
N ARG A 170 -16.04 12.39 10.39
CA ARG A 170 -16.64 12.88 9.15
C ARG A 170 -15.57 13.11 8.09
N TYR A 171 -15.44 12.15 7.17
CA TYR A 171 -14.46 12.20 6.09
C TYR A 171 -15.11 12.15 4.70
N ASP A 172 -16.01 13.11 4.41
CA ASP A 172 -16.58 13.27 3.06
C ASP A 172 -15.89 14.38 2.27
N ILE A 173 -14.65 14.10 1.85
CA ILE A 173 -13.84 14.97 0.96
C ILE A 173 -14.11 14.66 -0.52
N SER A 174 -15.37 14.56 -0.91
CA SER A 174 -15.77 14.07 -2.25
C SER A 174 -15.33 14.91 -3.43
N ASP A 175 -15.08 16.19 -3.22
CA ASP A 175 -14.66 17.15 -4.23
C ASP A 175 -13.15 17.20 -4.48
N LEU A 176 -12.33 16.60 -3.61
CA LEU A 176 -10.90 16.45 -3.92
C LEU A 176 -10.71 15.41 -5.04
N PRO A 177 -9.76 15.61 -5.97
CA PRO A 177 -9.50 14.64 -7.04
C PRO A 177 -8.78 13.41 -6.49
N VAL A 178 -9.01 12.22 -7.07
CA VAL A 178 -8.29 10.99 -6.64
C VAL A 178 -6.79 11.12 -6.87
N MET A 179 -6.42 11.80 -7.95
CA MET A 179 -5.05 12.13 -8.31
C MET A 179 -4.90 13.64 -8.41
N THR A 180 -3.90 14.17 -7.71
CA THR A 180 -3.51 15.58 -7.87
C THR A 180 -2.85 15.78 -9.25
N GLU A 181 -2.76 17.04 -9.69
CA GLU A 181 -2.00 17.34 -10.92
C GLU A 181 -0.51 17.00 -10.77
N TYR A 182 0.03 17.13 -9.56
CA TYR A 182 1.38 16.68 -9.25
C TYR A 182 1.55 15.17 -9.43
N ASP A 183 0.59 14.35 -8.98
CA ASP A 183 0.63 12.89 -9.16
C ASP A 183 0.70 12.51 -10.65
N LYS A 184 -0.14 13.17 -11.47
CA LYS A 184 -0.18 12.92 -12.92
C LYS A 184 1.13 13.35 -13.60
N LEU A 185 1.70 14.48 -13.20
CA LEU A 185 2.98 14.97 -13.72
C LEU A 185 4.14 14.04 -13.31
N ALA A 186 4.19 13.65 -12.04
CA ALA A 186 5.24 12.78 -11.51
C ALA A 186 5.25 11.42 -12.20
N LEU A 187 4.09 10.79 -12.38
CA LEU A 187 4.00 9.51 -13.08
C LEU A 187 4.45 9.60 -14.53
N ARG A 188 4.06 10.66 -15.26
CA ARG A 188 4.51 10.89 -16.65
C ARG A 188 6.02 11.10 -16.72
N ASP A 189 6.54 11.98 -15.88
CA ASP A 189 7.97 12.29 -15.86
C ASP A 189 8.82 11.05 -15.50
N LEU A 190 8.38 10.20 -14.57
CA LEU A 190 9.08 8.95 -14.28
C LEU A 190 9.15 8.01 -15.50
N VAL A 191 8.05 7.82 -16.22
CA VAL A 191 8.06 6.93 -17.39
C VAL A 191 8.76 7.52 -18.60
N ASP A 192 8.69 8.85 -18.78
CA ASP A 192 9.41 9.57 -19.84
C ASP A 192 10.94 9.50 -19.64
N ASN A 193 11.38 9.41 -18.38
CA ASN A 193 12.78 9.14 -18.03
C ASN A 193 13.16 7.64 -18.11
N GLY A 194 12.26 6.79 -18.64
CA GLY A 194 12.53 5.37 -18.91
C GLY A 194 12.40 4.45 -17.69
N PHE A 195 11.82 4.91 -16.59
CA PHE A 195 11.52 4.06 -15.44
C PHE A 195 10.25 3.23 -15.69
N GLU A 196 10.29 1.96 -15.30
CA GLU A 196 9.15 1.06 -15.38
C GLU A 196 8.42 1.05 -14.03
N ILE A 197 7.13 1.33 -14.04
CA ILE A 197 6.26 1.30 -12.85
C ILE A 197 5.36 0.08 -12.98
N ASP A 198 5.43 -0.83 -12.02
CA ASP A 198 4.64 -2.08 -12.05
C ASP A 198 3.33 -1.94 -11.28
N PHE A 199 3.33 -1.11 -10.23
CA PHE A 199 2.19 -0.86 -9.35
C PHE A 199 2.01 0.65 -9.10
N VAL A 200 0.77 1.11 -9.15
CA VAL A 200 0.39 2.45 -8.67
C VAL A 200 -0.56 2.27 -7.49
N SER A 201 -0.17 2.80 -6.34
CA SER A 201 -0.89 2.67 -5.08
C SER A 201 -1.69 3.94 -4.81
N ILE A 202 -3.02 3.78 -4.61
CA ILE A 202 -3.96 4.89 -4.41
C ILE A 202 -4.13 5.16 -2.91
N SER A 203 -3.66 6.31 -2.45
CA SER A 203 -3.94 6.86 -1.12
C SER A 203 -5.37 7.37 -1.01
N TYR A 204 -5.99 7.14 0.15
CA TYR A 204 -7.38 7.51 0.47
C TYR A 204 -8.39 7.00 -0.56
N CYS A 205 -8.27 5.74 -0.98
CA CYS A 205 -9.25 5.12 -1.87
C CYS A 205 -10.58 4.91 -1.14
N ARG A 206 -11.70 5.41 -1.68
CA ARG A 206 -13.02 5.40 -1.01
C ARG A 206 -14.04 4.55 -1.73
N SER A 207 -13.83 4.29 -3.02
CA SER A 207 -14.78 3.54 -3.85
C SER A 207 -14.10 2.86 -5.04
N GLY A 208 -14.80 1.90 -5.65
CA GLY A 208 -14.39 1.33 -6.94
C GLY A 208 -14.45 2.33 -8.11
N ALA A 209 -15.08 3.50 -7.95
CA ALA A 209 -15.01 4.56 -8.94
C ALA A 209 -13.63 5.23 -8.94
N ASP A 210 -13.06 5.47 -7.75
CA ASP A 210 -11.71 6.06 -7.62
C ASP A 210 -10.66 5.18 -8.32
N VAL A 211 -10.75 3.87 -8.13
CA VAL A 211 -9.87 2.90 -8.78
C VAL A 211 -9.98 2.95 -10.31
N ARG A 212 -11.21 3.08 -10.82
CA ARG A 212 -11.46 3.17 -12.27
C ARG A 212 -10.96 4.48 -12.87
N GLU A 213 -11.08 5.58 -12.15
CA GLU A 213 -10.54 6.89 -12.56
C GLU A 213 -9.02 6.83 -12.72
N VAL A 214 -8.32 6.29 -11.72
CA VAL A 214 -6.86 6.09 -11.81
C VAL A 214 -6.51 5.14 -12.95
N ARG A 215 -7.24 4.03 -13.09
CA ARG A 215 -7.01 3.07 -14.20
C ARG A 215 -7.15 3.75 -15.56
N GLN A 216 -8.18 4.56 -15.77
CA GLN A 216 -8.39 5.31 -17.00
C GLN A 216 -7.22 6.26 -17.29
N PHE A 217 -6.68 6.93 -16.27
CA PHE A 217 -5.48 7.75 -16.42
C PHE A 217 -4.26 6.91 -16.82
N LEU A 218 -4.02 5.76 -16.17
CA LEU A 218 -2.89 4.89 -16.49
C LEU A 218 -3.00 4.33 -17.91
N GLU A 219 -4.20 3.94 -18.34
CA GLU A 219 -4.47 3.49 -19.71
C GLU A 219 -4.27 4.60 -20.75
N SER A 220 -4.49 5.87 -20.37
CA SER A 220 -4.23 7.01 -21.26
C SER A 220 -2.74 7.27 -21.50
N VAL A 221 -1.86 6.74 -20.64
CA VAL A 221 -0.40 6.87 -20.75
C VAL A 221 0.18 5.53 -21.20
N PRO A 222 0.67 5.39 -22.46
CA PRO A 222 1.03 4.08 -23.02
C PRO A 222 2.02 3.24 -22.20
N ALA A 223 2.97 3.88 -21.50
CA ALA A 223 3.94 3.19 -20.65
C ALA A 223 3.34 2.68 -19.33
N LEU A 224 2.22 3.26 -18.87
CA LEU A 224 1.57 2.94 -17.60
C LEU A 224 0.37 2.02 -17.75
N GLY A 225 -0.19 1.84 -18.95
CA GLY A 225 -1.44 1.10 -19.16
C GLY A 225 -1.44 -0.36 -18.71
N SER A 226 -0.26 -0.96 -18.49
CA SER A 226 -0.12 -2.31 -17.92
C SER A 226 0.10 -2.34 -16.41
N SER A 227 0.24 -1.19 -15.74
CA SER A 227 0.49 -1.08 -14.30
C SER A 227 -0.71 -1.57 -13.50
N SER A 228 -0.44 -2.29 -12.42
CA SER A 228 -1.49 -2.76 -11.50
C SER A 228 -1.91 -1.63 -10.55
N VAL A 229 -3.22 -1.47 -10.35
CA VAL A 229 -3.77 -0.46 -9.44
C VAL A 229 -4.00 -1.09 -8.07
N ILE A 230 -3.28 -0.62 -7.07
CA ILE A 230 -3.37 -1.11 -5.69
C ILE A 230 -4.15 -0.10 -4.85
N ALA A 231 -5.28 -0.49 -4.28
CA ALA A 231 -6.11 0.40 -3.47
C ALA A 231 -5.71 0.32 -2.00
N LYS A 232 -5.37 1.44 -1.37
CA LYS A 232 -5.15 1.48 0.08
C LYS A 232 -6.50 1.64 0.79
N VAL A 233 -6.79 0.73 1.71
CA VAL A 233 -7.97 0.76 2.57
C VAL A 233 -7.56 1.44 3.87
N GLU A 234 -7.93 2.72 3.99
CA GLU A 234 -7.36 3.63 5.00
C GLU A 234 -8.42 4.32 5.86
N THR A 235 -9.67 4.36 5.39
CA THR A 235 -10.76 5.08 6.04
C THR A 235 -11.95 4.18 6.30
N ARG A 236 -12.83 4.61 7.20
CA ARG A 236 -14.11 3.96 7.46
C ARG A 236 -14.98 3.87 6.21
N GLN A 237 -14.97 4.90 5.37
CA GLN A 237 -15.71 4.90 4.10
C GLN A 237 -15.19 3.80 3.16
N ALA A 238 -13.88 3.60 3.10
CA ALA A 238 -13.27 2.52 2.33
C ALA A 238 -13.74 1.15 2.83
N LEU A 239 -13.90 0.96 4.14
CA LEU A 239 -14.45 -0.29 4.71
C LEU A 239 -15.89 -0.56 4.25
N PHE A 240 -16.75 0.46 4.28
CA PHE A 240 -18.16 0.30 3.85
C PHE A 240 -18.27 0.01 2.35
N ASN A 241 -17.41 0.63 1.53
CA ASN A 241 -17.38 0.43 0.09
C ASN A 241 -16.40 -0.65 -0.37
N PHE A 242 -15.86 -1.44 0.57
CA PHE A 242 -14.72 -2.32 0.32
C PHE A 242 -14.99 -3.32 -0.80
N ARG A 243 -16.22 -3.83 -0.92
CA ARG A 243 -16.60 -4.73 -2.02
C ARG A 243 -16.34 -4.10 -3.40
N GLY A 244 -16.80 -2.87 -3.62
CA GLY A 244 -16.60 -2.18 -4.89
C GLY A 244 -15.14 -1.83 -5.16
N ILE A 245 -14.37 -1.50 -4.11
CA ILE A 245 -12.92 -1.28 -4.20
C ILE A 245 -12.22 -2.59 -4.60
N LEU A 246 -12.53 -3.67 -3.89
CA LEU A 246 -11.95 -4.99 -4.12
C LEU A 246 -12.30 -5.53 -5.50
N GLU A 247 -13.50 -5.28 -6.03
CA GLU A 247 -13.89 -5.66 -7.39
C GLU A 247 -13.07 -4.91 -8.46
N ALA A 248 -12.79 -3.62 -8.27
CA ALA A 248 -12.10 -2.77 -9.25
C ALA A 248 -10.55 -2.82 -9.19
N ALA A 249 -9.97 -3.01 -8.00
CA ALA A 249 -8.52 -2.94 -7.78
C ALA A 249 -7.80 -4.22 -8.19
N ASP A 250 -6.51 -4.14 -8.54
CA ASP A 250 -5.68 -5.34 -8.83
C ASP A 250 -5.10 -5.96 -7.55
N GLY A 251 -5.15 -5.23 -6.45
CA GLY A 251 -4.73 -5.65 -5.11
C GLY A 251 -5.10 -4.59 -4.09
N ILE A 252 -4.94 -4.90 -2.80
CA ILE A 252 -5.25 -3.98 -1.71
C ILE A 252 -4.10 -3.86 -0.73
N VAL A 253 -3.92 -2.66 -0.17
CA VAL A 253 -3.08 -2.43 1.00
C VAL A 253 -4.01 -2.14 2.17
N VAL A 254 -3.93 -2.94 3.22
CA VAL A 254 -4.61 -2.65 4.49
C VAL A 254 -3.68 -1.74 5.29
N SER A 255 -3.91 -0.43 5.16
CA SER A 255 -3.11 0.59 5.84
C SER A 255 -3.52 0.68 7.31
N ARG A 256 -3.04 -0.26 8.13
CA ARG A 256 -3.38 -0.35 9.56
C ARG A 256 -3.09 0.91 10.35
N GLY A 257 -2.13 1.69 9.86
CA GLY A 257 -1.86 2.99 10.40
C GLY A 257 -3.08 3.90 10.33
N LEU A 258 -3.40 4.39 9.13
CA LEU A 258 -4.53 5.30 8.89
C LEU A 258 -5.87 4.69 9.31
N LEU A 259 -6.06 3.40 9.03
CA LEU A 259 -7.27 2.70 9.43
C LEU A 259 -7.43 2.64 10.96
N GLY A 260 -6.35 2.66 11.73
CA GLY A 260 -6.36 2.67 13.19
C GLY A 260 -6.82 4.01 13.80
N LEU A 261 -6.89 5.09 13.01
CA LEU A 261 -7.50 6.34 13.44
C LEU A 261 -9.04 6.23 13.44
N ASP A 262 -9.58 5.60 12.39
CA ASP A 262 -11.03 5.45 12.18
C ASP A 262 -11.62 4.19 12.83
N CYS A 263 -10.81 3.15 12.99
CA CYS A 263 -11.21 1.87 13.54
C CYS A 263 -10.81 1.78 15.01
N VAL A 264 -11.81 1.58 15.89
CA VAL A 264 -11.57 1.37 17.31
C VAL A 264 -10.62 0.17 17.54
N PRO A 265 -9.65 0.27 18.47
CA PRO A 265 -8.59 -0.74 18.62
C PRO A 265 -9.12 -2.16 18.83
N GLU A 266 -10.22 -2.34 19.58
CA GLU A 266 -10.83 -3.63 19.86
C GLU A 266 -11.41 -4.34 18.61
N LYS A 267 -11.66 -3.59 17.52
CA LYS A 267 -12.13 -4.15 16.24
C LYS A 267 -11.02 -4.34 15.22
N ALA A 268 -9.80 -3.86 15.48
CA ALA A 268 -8.71 -3.85 14.51
C ALA A 268 -8.41 -5.27 13.97
N SER A 269 -8.25 -6.25 14.85
CA SER A 269 -7.97 -7.64 14.48
C SER A 269 -9.08 -8.25 13.62
N THR A 270 -10.34 -8.07 14.02
CA THR A 270 -11.49 -8.62 13.27
C THR A 270 -11.59 -8.01 11.89
N THR A 271 -11.45 -6.69 11.78
CA THR A 271 -11.47 -5.96 10.50
C THR A 271 -10.37 -6.47 9.57
N MET A 272 -9.13 -6.59 10.06
CA MET A 272 -8.01 -7.10 9.27
C MET A 272 -8.27 -8.50 8.71
N LYS A 273 -8.74 -9.43 9.56
CA LYS A 273 -9.05 -10.81 9.15
C LYS A 273 -10.13 -10.85 8.08
N SER A 274 -11.19 -10.03 8.23
CA SER A 274 -12.25 -9.93 7.23
C SER A 274 -11.76 -9.40 5.88
N LEU A 275 -10.95 -8.33 5.87
CA LEU A 275 -10.40 -7.75 4.64
C LEU A 275 -9.46 -8.74 3.93
N CYS A 276 -8.58 -9.40 4.68
CA CYS A 276 -7.63 -10.38 4.15
C CYS A 276 -8.37 -11.60 3.58
N SER A 277 -9.33 -12.16 4.32
CA SER A 277 -10.15 -13.29 3.88
C SER A 277 -10.93 -12.96 2.59
N ALA A 278 -11.49 -11.76 2.48
CA ALA A 278 -12.23 -11.33 1.30
C ALA A 278 -11.31 -11.18 0.07
N ALA A 279 -10.11 -10.61 0.23
CA ALA A 279 -9.13 -10.50 -0.84
C ALA A 279 -8.62 -11.88 -1.31
N ASN A 280 -8.34 -12.78 -0.37
CA ASN A 280 -7.97 -14.17 -0.63
C ASN A 280 -9.07 -14.91 -1.42
N LEU A 281 -10.34 -14.70 -1.05
CA LEU A 281 -11.48 -15.33 -1.72
C LEU A 281 -11.58 -14.93 -3.21
N VAL A 282 -11.25 -13.69 -3.57
CA VAL A 282 -11.25 -13.25 -4.98
C VAL A 282 -9.90 -13.43 -5.68
N GLY A 283 -8.88 -13.88 -4.95
CA GLY A 283 -7.53 -14.12 -5.48
C GLY A 283 -6.76 -12.84 -5.83
N LYS A 284 -7.01 -11.75 -5.10
CA LYS A 284 -6.28 -10.49 -5.26
C LYS A 284 -5.26 -10.32 -4.13
N PRO A 285 -4.02 -9.89 -4.43
CA PRO A 285 -2.98 -9.73 -3.42
C PRO A 285 -3.40 -8.73 -2.34
N VAL A 286 -3.21 -9.13 -1.09
CA VAL A 286 -3.41 -8.29 0.09
C VAL A 286 -2.09 -8.01 0.78
N ILE A 287 -1.83 -6.72 1.01
CA ILE A 287 -0.61 -6.22 1.61
C ILE A 287 -0.92 -5.60 2.97
N ILE A 288 -0.14 -5.96 4.00
CA ILE A 288 -0.32 -5.43 5.36
C ILE A 288 0.88 -4.54 5.74
N THR A 289 0.59 -3.34 6.27
CA THR A 289 1.60 -2.33 6.69
C THR A 289 1.86 -2.34 8.20
N ARG A 290 2.86 -1.58 8.67
CA ARG A 290 3.16 -1.33 10.11
C ARG A 290 3.44 -2.58 10.92
N VAL A 291 4.50 -3.30 10.54
CA VAL A 291 4.77 -4.64 11.05
C VAL A 291 5.92 -4.69 12.06
N LEU A 292 6.94 -3.83 11.92
CA LEU A 292 8.16 -3.87 12.73
C LEU A 292 8.62 -2.45 13.10
N ASP A 293 7.68 -1.61 13.51
CA ASP A 293 7.88 -0.17 13.72
C ASP A 293 9.04 0.17 14.67
N SER A 294 9.20 -0.60 15.75
CA SER A 294 10.28 -0.41 16.73
C SER A 294 11.67 -0.62 16.10
N MET A 295 11.78 -1.33 14.98
CA MET A 295 13.03 -1.56 14.28
C MET A 295 13.54 -0.35 13.48
N VAL A 296 12.79 0.76 13.44
CA VAL A 296 13.30 2.06 13.00
C VAL A 296 14.51 2.45 13.84
N ASP A 297 14.41 2.31 15.17
CA ASP A 297 15.43 2.73 16.11
C ASP A 297 16.14 1.58 16.83
N ASN A 298 15.57 0.38 16.79
CA ASN A 298 16.09 -0.78 17.50
C ASN A 298 16.56 -1.90 16.54
N PRO A 299 17.61 -2.65 16.88
CA PRO A 299 18.11 -3.72 16.03
C PRO A 299 17.24 -5.00 16.07
N ARG A 300 16.23 -5.05 16.94
CA ARG A 300 15.31 -6.20 17.10
C ARG A 300 13.89 -5.70 17.38
N PRO A 301 12.86 -6.42 16.89
CA PRO A 301 11.48 -6.06 17.16
C PRO A 301 11.06 -6.51 18.55
N THR A 302 9.93 -5.99 19.00
CA THR A 302 9.23 -6.48 20.17
C THR A 302 8.59 -7.85 19.91
N ARG A 303 8.20 -8.55 20.99
CA ARG A 303 7.46 -9.83 20.86
C ARG A 303 6.08 -9.63 20.24
N ALA A 304 5.45 -8.49 20.51
CA ALA A 304 4.15 -8.14 19.95
C ALA A 304 4.23 -7.98 18.43
N GLU A 305 5.20 -7.22 17.93
CA GLU A 305 5.44 -7.04 16.49
C GLU A 305 5.81 -8.35 15.78
N ALA A 306 6.65 -9.19 16.42
CA ALA A 306 6.98 -10.50 15.84
C ALA A 306 5.74 -11.40 15.73
N THR A 307 4.86 -11.37 16.73
CA THR A 307 3.58 -12.10 16.72
C THR A 307 2.61 -11.52 15.70
N ASP A 308 2.61 -10.21 15.53
CA ASP A 308 1.78 -9.51 14.56
C ASP A 308 2.17 -9.86 13.11
N VAL A 309 3.47 -9.85 12.79
CA VAL A 309 3.99 -10.35 11.51
C VAL A 309 3.56 -11.78 11.24
N ALA A 310 3.71 -12.66 12.24
CA ALA A 310 3.33 -14.06 12.10
C ALA A 310 1.81 -14.20 11.82
N ASN A 311 0.97 -13.48 12.56
CA ASN A 311 -0.48 -13.50 12.36
C ASN A 311 -0.89 -12.94 10.99
N ALA A 312 -0.25 -11.87 10.51
CA ALA A 312 -0.50 -11.33 9.18
C ALA A 312 -0.26 -12.39 8.09
N VAL A 313 0.80 -13.20 8.23
CA VAL A 313 1.07 -14.33 7.33
C VAL A 313 0.03 -15.43 7.48
N LEU A 314 -0.37 -15.77 8.71
CA LEU A 314 -1.40 -16.79 8.98
C LEU A 314 -2.80 -16.39 8.50
N ASP A 315 -3.12 -15.10 8.51
CA ASP A 315 -4.35 -14.55 7.94
C ASP A 315 -4.35 -14.61 6.40
N GLY A 316 -3.20 -14.89 5.81
CA GLY A 316 -3.02 -15.10 4.39
C GLY A 316 -2.58 -13.85 3.63
N ALA A 317 -1.81 -12.96 4.25
CA ALA A 317 -1.19 -11.84 3.54
C ALA A 317 -0.26 -12.29 2.41
N ASP A 318 -0.30 -11.61 1.27
CA ASP A 318 0.59 -11.88 0.15
C ASP A 318 1.94 -11.18 0.31
N ALA A 319 1.90 -9.95 0.82
CA ALA A 319 3.08 -9.16 1.10
C ALA A 319 2.96 -8.44 2.44
N LEU A 320 4.12 -8.22 3.05
CA LEU A 320 4.26 -7.33 4.19
C LEU A 320 5.03 -6.08 3.76
N PHE A 321 4.61 -4.94 4.27
CA PHE A 321 5.06 -3.64 3.82
C PHE A 321 5.82 -2.92 4.92
N LEU A 322 7.08 -2.61 4.63
CA LEU A 322 7.98 -1.80 5.45
C LEU A 322 7.97 -0.35 4.96
N GLY A 323 7.56 0.55 5.86
CA GLY A 323 7.47 1.98 5.63
C GLY A 323 8.69 2.70 6.19
N ALA A 324 8.53 3.24 7.40
CA ALA A 324 9.57 4.01 8.09
C ALA A 324 10.85 3.21 8.32
N GLU A 325 10.70 1.90 8.55
CA GLU A 325 11.78 0.97 8.90
C GLU A 325 12.87 0.93 7.82
N THR A 326 12.49 0.99 6.55
CA THR A 326 13.45 1.00 5.42
C THR A 326 13.66 2.38 4.84
N LEU A 327 12.69 3.30 5.00
CA LEU A 327 12.82 4.68 4.54
C LEU A 327 13.91 5.43 5.31
N ARG A 328 13.81 5.44 6.65
CA ARG A 328 14.64 6.27 7.55
C ARG A 328 15.20 5.52 8.75
N GLY A 329 14.92 4.23 8.87
CA GLY A 329 15.37 3.41 9.99
C GLY A 329 16.88 3.20 10.01
N LYS A 330 17.42 2.95 11.19
CA LYS A 330 18.85 2.69 11.41
C LYS A 330 19.27 1.29 10.94
N PHE A 331 18.32 0.37 10.78
CA PHE A 331 18.58 -1.05 10.53
C PHE A 331 17.80 -1.64 9.33
N PRO A 332 17.76 -0.99 8.15
CA PRO A 332 16.85 -1.34 7.06
C PRO A 332 17.03 -2.80 6.57
N VAL A 333 18.29 -3.23 6.39
CA VAL A 333 18.60 -4.61 5.94
C VAL A 333 18.25 -5.64 7.01
N ALA A 334 18.52 -5.34 8.29
CA ALA A 334 18.21 -6.25 9.39
C ALA A 334 16.70 -6.41 9.58
N THR A 335 15.93 -5.33 9.38
CA THR A 335 14.46 -5.38 9.40
C THR A 335 13.93 -6.32 8.33
N VAL A 336 14.38 -6.20 7.07
CA VAL A 336 13.96 -7.12 6.00
C VAL A 336 14.30 -8.57 6.34
N ARG A 337 15.54 -8.84 6.80
CA ARG A 337 15.94 -10.21 7.19
C ARG A 337 15.09 -10.77 8.33
N THR A 338 14.77 -9.94 9.31
CA THR A 338 13.95 -10.32 10.47
C THR A 338 12.53 -10.64 10.04
N LEU A 339 11.91 -9.77 9.24
CA LEU A 339 10.58 -9.98 8.67
C LEU A 339 10.50 -11.30 7.89
N VAL A 340 11.45 -11.53 6.99
CA VAL A 340 11.51 -12.76 6.18
C VAL A 340 11.67 -14.00 7.08
N SER A 341 12.47 -13.89 8.14
CA SER A 341 12.69 -15.00 9.08
C SER A 341 11.42 -15.35 9.85
N ILE A 342 10.67 -14.35 10.32
CA ILE A 342 9.40 -14.56 11.01
C ILE A 342 8.37 -15.15 10.04
N ALA A 343 8.24 -14.59 8.84
CA ALA A 343 7.31 -15.07 7.83
C ALA A 343 7.55 -16.54 7.47
N ARG A 344 8.82 -16.95 7.30
CA ARG A 344 9.19 -18.35 7.06
C ARG A 344 8.82 -19.28 8.21
N GLN A 345 8.84 -18.82 9.47
CA GLN A 345 8.38 -19.64 10.60
C GLN A 345 6.86 -19.75 10.62
N ALA A 346 6.14 -18.66 10.34
CA ALA A 346 4.68 -18.67 10.24
C ALA A 346 4.19 -19.59 9.10
N GLU A 347 4.84 -19.56 7.93
CA GLU A 347 4.50 -20.42 6.80
C GLU A 347 4.66 -21.92 7.10
N LYS A 348 5.51 -22.32 8.05
CA LYS A 348 5.66 -23.74 8.45
C LYS A 348 4.45 -24.28 9.20
N VAL A 349 3.71 -23.42 9.90
CA VAL A 349 2.55 -23.80 10.70
C VAL A 349 1.22 -23.39 10.05
N PHE A 350 1.28 -22.82 8.85
CA PHE A 350 0.10 -22.49 8.06
C PHE A 350 -0.59 -23.78 7.57
N ASP A 351 -1.87 -23.94 7.86
CA ASP A 351 -2.65 -25.09 7.39
C ASP A 351 -3.11 -24.89 5.94
N PHE A 352 -2.21 -25.22 5.01
CA PHE A 352 -2.46 -25.10 3.56
C PHE A 352 -3.67 -25.91 3.12
N ARG A 353 -3.86 -27.10 3.71
CA ARG A 353 -4.94 -28.00 3.33
C ARG A 353 -6.29 -27.44 3.75
N HIS A 354 -6.41 -27.01 5.01
CA HIS A 354 -7.64 -26.41 5.51
C HIS A 354 -8.00 -25.14 4.72
N HIS A 355 -7.01 -24.29 4.42
CA HIS A 355 -7.22 -23.08 3.63
C HIS A 355 -7.72 -23.40 2.21
N PHE A 356 -7.13 -24.41 1.55
CA PHE A 356 -7.56 -24.87 0.24
C PHE A 356 -9.00 -25.40 0.26
N GLU A 357 -9.33 -26.26 1.23
CA GLU A 357 -10.67 -26.83 1.40
C GLU A 357 -11.71 -25.75 1.66
N TRP A 358 -11.41 -24.77 2.53
CA TRP A 358 -12.28 -23.62 2.80
C TRP A 358 -12.53 -22.79 1.52
N LEU A 359 -11.49 -22.44 0.78
CA LEU A 359 -11.63 -21.69 -0.48
C LEU A 359 -12.48 -22.45 -1.50
N MET A 360 -12.28 -23.76 -1.63
CA MET A 360 -13.07 -24.61 -2.53
C MET A 360 -14.54 -24.64 -2.14
N GLN A 361 -14.85 -24.76 -0.84
CA GLN A 361 -16.22 -24.75 -0.34
C GLN A 361 -16.91 -23.41 -0.58
N VAL A 362 -16.24 -22.29 -0.27
CA VAL A 362 -16.83 -20.95 -0.41
C VAL A 362 -16.95 -20.55 -1.88
N THR A 363 -16.00 -20.92 -2.73
CA THR A 363 -16.02 -20.58 -4.17
C THR A 363 -17.02 -21.45 -4.94
N ALA A 364 -17.21 -22.71 -4.55
CA ALA A 364 -18.25 -23.58 -5.12
C ALA A 364 -19.64 -23.32 -4.51
N GLY A 365 -19.70 -22.68 -3.34
CA GLY A 365 -20.92 -22.35 -2.62
C GLY A 365 -21.54 -21.00 -3.04
N THR A 366 -22.86 -20.92 -2.90
CA THR A 366 -23.74 -19.78 -3.22
C THR A 366 -23.48 -18.47 -2.43
N LEU A 367 -22.45 -18.41 -1.57
CA LEU A 367 -22.23 -17.25 -0.68
C LEU A 367 -21.52 -16.07 -1.37
N TYR A 368 -20.71 -16.31 -2.41
CA TYR A 368 -20.07 -15.25 -3.21
C TYR A 368 -19.98 -15.57 -4.71
N GLY A 369 -20.36 -16.78 -5.15
CA GLY A 369 -20.30 -17.24 -6.53
C GLY A 369 -21.69 -17.30 -7.17
N GLY A 370 -22.12 -16.18 -7.74
CA GLY A 370 -23.37 -16.08 -8.50
C GLY A 370 -23.34 -14.87 -9.42
N GLY A 371 -22.44 -14.88 -10.42
CA GLY A 371 -22.62 -14.04 -11.59
C GLY A 371 -23.89 -14.45 -12.36
N PRO A 372 -24.25 -13.73 -13.44
CA PRO A 372 -25.48 -13.97 -14.21
C PRO A 372 -25.63 -15.39 -14.79
N THR A 373 -24.60 -16.23 -14.70
CA THR A 373 -24.47 -17.55 -15.35
C THR A 373 -24.43 -18.75 -14.39
N GLY A 374 -24.70 -18.57 -13.09
CA GLY A 374 -24.89 -19.68 -12.14
C GLY A 374 -23.64 -20.10 -11.32
N PRO A 375 -23.69 -21.24 -10.61
CA PRO A 375 -22.74 -21.64 -9.54
C PRO A 375 -21.43 -22.26 -10.08
N TYR A 376 -20.98 -21.85 -11.26
CA TYR A 376 -19.87 -22.51 -11.95
C TYR A 376 -18.58 -21.71 -11.84
N MET A 377 -17.51 -22.39 -11.41
CA MET A 377 -16.16 -21.85 -11.40
C MET A 377 -15.66 -21.59 -12.83
N GLY A 378 -14.93 -20.50 -13.04
CA GLY A 378 -14.38 -20.18 -14.36
C GLY A 378 -13.41 -21.26 -14.87
N LYS A 379 -13.26 -21.40 -16.20
CA LYS A 379 -12.39 -22.43 -16.81
C LYS A 379 -10.95 -22.39 -16.30
N LEU A 380 -10.34 -21.20 -16.27
CA LEU A 380 -8.96 -21.02 -15.81
C LEU A 380 -8.81 -21.34 -14.31
N GLU A 381 -9.78 -20.93 -13.51
CA GLU A 381 -9.78 -21.18 -12.07
C GLU A 381 -10.00 -22.66 -11.73
N SER A 382 -10.85 -23.35 -12.50
CA SER A 382 -11.06 -24.80 -12.39
C SER A 382 -9.78 -25.59 -12.69
N ILE A 383 -8.99 -25.15 -13.67
CA ILE A 383 -7.69 -25.75 -13.98
C ILE A 383 -6.69 -25.43 -12.86
N ALA A 384 -6.63 -24.18 -12.40
CA ALA A 384 -5.70 -23.75 -11.35
C ALA A 384 -5.92 -24.50 -10.03
N SER A 385 -7.17 -24.59 -9.57
CA SER A 385 -7.52 -25.32 -8.34
C SER A 385 -7.21 -26.82 -8.45
N SER A 386 -7.52 -27.42 -9.61
CA SER A 386 -7.23 -28.83 -9.88
C SER A 386 -5.73 -29.11 -9.92
N ALA A 387 -4.94 -28.20 -10.49
CA ALA A 387 -3.48 -28.31 -10.53
C ALA A 387 -2.88 -28.26 -9.13
N VAL A 388 -3.34 -27.35 -8.26
CA VAL A 388 -2.90 -27.29 -6.85
C VAL A 388 -3.26 -28.57 -6.11
N ARG A 389 -4.49 -29.06 -6.26
CA ARG A 389 -4.93 -30.32 -5.63
C ARG A 389 -4.13 -31.52 -6.11
N ALA A 390 -3.82 -31.59 -7.40
CA ALA A 390 -2.99 -32.66 -7.95
C ALA A 390 -1.56 -32.58 -7.39
N ALA A 391 -0.97 -31.39 -7.38
CA ALA A 391 0.37 -31.13 -6.85
C ALA A 391 0.49 -31.51 -5.37
N GLU A 392 -0.51 -31.19 -4.55
CA GLU A 392 -0.54 -31.59 -3.14
C GLU A 392 -0.58 -33.11 -2.98
N LYS A 393 -1.48 -33.80 -3.70
CA LYS A 393 -1.64 -35.26 -3.62
C LYS A 393 -0.37 -36.02 -3.99
N VAL A 394 0.34 -35.56 -5.02
CA VAL A 394 1.60 -36.18 -5.46
C VAL A 394 2.81 -35.65 -4.70
N LYS A 395 2.63 -34.71 -3.75
CA LYS A 395 3.70 -34.00 -3.05
C LYS A 395 4.73 -33.40 -4.00
N ALA A 396 4.25 -32.75 -5.06
CA ALA A 396 5.08 -32.12 -6.08
C ALA A 396 6.03 -31.11 -5.43
N SER A 397 7.29 -31.09 -5.89
CA SER A 397 8.29 -30.14 -5.39
C SER A 397 8.10 -28.71 -5.95
N LEU A 398 7.40 -28.59 -7.08
CA LEU A 398 7.25 -27.33 -7.82
C LEU A 398 6.00 -27.38 -8.71
N ILE A 399 5.28 -26.26 -8.83
CA ILE A 399 4.28 -26.04 -9.88
C ILE A 399 4.89 -25.08 -10.91
N VAL A 400 4.82 -25.41 -12.21
CA VAL A 400 5.30 -24.54 -13.28
C VAL A 400 4.10 -24.00 -14.06
N VAL A 401 4.00 -22.67 -14.16
CA VAL A 401 2.92 -21.99 -14.86
C VAL A 401 3.48 -21.17 -16.01
N TYR A 402 3.06 -21.51 -17.24
CA TYR A 402 3.36 -20.72 -18.44
C TYR A 402 2.28 -19.67 -18.65
N THR A 403 2.68 -18.41 -18.81
CA THR A 403 1.71 -17.33 -18.95
C THR A 403 2.31 -16.13 -19.69
N HIS A 404 1.45 -15.30 -20.29
CA HIS A 404 1.86 -14.00 -20.83
C HIS A 404 1.60 -12.85 -19.85
N THR A 405 0.70 -13.07 -18.87
CA THR A 405 0.30 -12.10 -17.84
C THR A 405 0.35 -12.75 -16.45
N SER A 406 0.22 -11.98 -15.37
CA SER A 406 0.24 -12.57 -14.01
C SER A 406 -1.01 -13.40 -13.67
N ARG A 407 -2.10 -13.29 -14.44
CA ARG A 407 -3.43 -13.78 -14.06
C ARG A 407 -3.52 -15.27 -13.71
N VAL A 408 -3.00 -16.16 -14.56
CA VAL A 408 -3.11 -17.61 -14.32
C VAL A 408 -2.25 -18.02 -13.12
N ALA A 409 -1.06 -17.44 -12.99
CA ALA A 409 -0.20 -17.69 -11.85
C ALA A 409 -0.85 -17.21 -10.54
N SER A 410 -1.48 -16.04 -10.54
CA SER A 410 -2.25 -15.54 -9.38
C SER A 410 -3.41 -16.46 -9.01
N LEU A 411 -4.10 -17.06 -9.97
CA LEU A 411 -5.15 -18.05 -9.69
C LEU A 411 -4.59 -19.33 -9.06
N VAL A 412 -3.40 -19.79 -9.45
CA VAL A 412 -2.74 -20.92 -8.77
C VAL A 412 -2.32 -20.52 -7.36
N ALA A 413 -1.76 -19.32 -7.18
CA ALA A 413 -1.35 -18.80 -5.88
C ALA A 413 -2.53 -18.55 -4.92
N LYS A 414 -3.70 -18.18 -5.44
CA LYS A 414 -4.96 -18.02 -4.68
C LYS A 414 -5.24 -19.25 -3.81
N TYR A 415 -5.02 -20.45 -4.35
CA TYR A 415 -5.25 -21.72 -3.66
C TYR A 415 -4.13 -22.13 -2.71
N ARG A 416 -3.16 -21.23 -2.44
CA ARG A 416 -2.07 -21.36 -1.46
C ARG A 416 -1.40 -22.75 -1.44
N PRO A 417 -0.83 -23.25 -2.56
CA PRO A 417 -0.05 -24.48 -2.53
C PRO A 417 1.11 -24.40 -1.52
N PRO A 418 1.47 -25.49 -0.83
CA PRO A 418 2.62 -25.51 0.07
C PRO A 418 3.96 -25.45 -0.68
N MET A 419 3.98 -25.87 -1.95
CA MET A 419 5.17 -25.83 -2.82
C MET A 419 5.26 -24.49 -3.58
N PRO A 420 6.47 -24.09 -4.00
CA PRO A 420 6.66 -22.89 -4.82
C PRO A 420 6.00 -22.99 -6.21
N ILE A 421 5.72 -21.84 -6.80
CA ILE A 421 5.14 -21.70 -8.14
C ILE A 421 6.17 -20.97 -9.03
N LEU A 422 6.81 -21.69 -9.94
CA LEU A 422 7.66 -21.08 -10.98
C LEU A 422 6.77 -20.52 -12.08
N THR A 423 6.79 -19.20 -12.25
CA THR A 423 5.98 -18.52 -13.26
C THR A 423 6.86 -18.15 -14.44
N LEU A 424 6.73 -18.89 -15.54
CA LEU A 424 7.40 -18.60 -16.80
C LEU A 424 6.57 -17.57 -17.58
N VAL A 425 7.03 -16.33 -17.57
CA VAL A 425 6.41 -15.24 -18.32
C VAL A 425 6.99 -15.21 -19.72
N VAL A 426 6.17 -15.59 -20.71
CA VAL A 426 6.53 -15.62 -22.13
C VAL A 426 6.30 -14.22 -22.72
N PRO A 427 7.36 -13.50 -23.09
CA PRO A 427 7.20 -12.16 -23.62
C PRO A 427 6.44 -12.17 -24.96
N ARG A 428 5.65 -11.12 -25.23
CA ARG A 428 4.98 -10.92 -26.52
C ARG A 428 5.67 -9.80 -27.29
N LEU A 429 5.91 -10.06 -28.56
CA LEU A 429 6.34 -9.02 -29.49
C LEU A 429 5.11 -8.24 -29.96
N THR A 430 5.05 -6.96 -29.62
CA THR A 430 4.00 -6.03 -30.06
C THR A 430 4.60 -5.00 -31.00
N SER A 431 3.83 -4.55 -32.01
CA SER A 431 4.27 -3.54 -32.97
C SER A 431 3.28 -2.37 -33.02
N ASP A 432 3.80 -1.15 -33.05
CA ASP A 432 3.04 0.08 -33.34
C ASP A 432 3.27 0.57 -34.79
N GLY A 433 3.72 -0.32 -35.67
CA GLY A 433 3.97 -0.06 -37.09
C GLY A 433 5.46 0.06 -37.42
N LEU A 434 6.19 0.92 -36.71
CA LEU A 434 7.62 1.19 -36.97
C LEU A 434 8.56 0.64 -35.89
N LYS A 435 8.06 0.27 -34.70
CA LYS A 435 8.87 -0.27 -33.61
C LYS A 435 8.28 -1.55 -33.04
N TRP A 436 9.15 -2.54 -32.84
CA TRP A 436 8.82 -3.75 -32.09
C TRP A 436 9.15 -3.54 -30.63
N ARG A 437 8.21 -3.84 -29.73
CA ARG A 437 8.39 -3.80 -28.28
C ARG A 437 8.08 -5.16 -27.67
N LEU A 438 9.03 -5.65 -26.87
CA LEU A 438 8.87 -6.88 -26.10
C LEU A 438 8.12 -6.56 -24.80
N GLN A 439 6.88 -7.04 -24.68
CA GLN A 439 6.06 -6.90 -23.48
C GLN A 439 6.12 -8.18 -22.65
N GLY A 440 6.32 -8.08 -21.34
CA GLY A 440 6.37 -9.26 -20.45
C GLY A 440 7.17 -9.03 -19.18
N ARG A 441 8.18 -8.16 -19.24
CA ARG A 441 9.02 -7.80 -18.08
C ARG A 441 8.20 -7.24 -16.91
N GLY A 442 7.27 -6.33 -17.19
CA GLY A 442 6.34 -5.81 -16.20
C GLY A 442 5.45 -6.89 -15.58
N HIS A 443 4.86 -7.78 -16.39
CA HIS A 443 4.04 -8.89 -15.88
C HIS A 443 4.83 -9.85 -14.97
N ALA A 444 6.11 -10.10 -15.27
CA ALA A 444 6.99 -10.88 -14.40
C ALA A 444 7.23 -10.18 -13.06
N ARG A 445 7.53 -8.87 -13.07
CA ARG A 445 7.67 -8.09 -11.83
C ARG A 445 6.36 -7.98 -11.05
N GLN A 446 5.22 -7.93 -11.70
CA GLN A 446 3.91 -7.92 -11.04
C GLN A 446 3.65 -9.18 -10.21
N CYS A 447 4.22 -10.32 -10.59
CA CYS A 447 4.13 -11.55 -9.81
C CYS A 447 4.85 -11.44 -8.45
N LEU A 448 5.79 -10.51 -8.28
CA LEU A 448 6.55 -10.31 -7.04
C LEU A 448 5.73 -9.74 -5.88
N MET A 449 4.48 -9.34 -6.14
CA MET A 449 3.51 -8.96 -5.10
C MET A 449 2.69 -10.15 -4.58
N VAL A 450 2.63 -11.24 -5.34
CA VAL A 450 1.77 -12.39 -5.03
C VAL A 450 2.59 -13.48 -4.34
N ARG A 451 2.04 -14.08 -3.28
CA ARG A 451 2.74 -15.10 -2.49
C ARG A 451 3.02 -16.36 -3.31
N GLY A 452 4.20 -16.94 -3.08
CA GLY A 452 4.59 -18.22 -3.66
C GLY A 452 5.01 -18.17 -5.13
N LEU A 453 4.75 -17.06 -5.84
CA LEU A 453 5.20 -16.88 -7.21
C LEU A 453 6.70 -16.57 -7.26
N LEU A 454 7.41 -17.32 -8.10
CA LEU A 454 8.80 -17.14 -8.47
C LEU A 454 8.84 -16.84 -9.97
N PRO A 455 8.79 -15.56 -10.38
CA PRO A 455 8.74 -15.22 -11.79
C PRO A 455 10.09 -15.40 -12.47
N MET A 456 10.07 -15.91 -13.69
CA MET A 456 11.20 -15.95 -14.60
C MET A 456 10.72 -15.55 -16.00
N LEU A 457 11.51 -14.71 -16.67
CA LEU A 457 11.26 -14.38 -18.07
C LEU A 457 11.79 -15.52 -18.93
N SER A 458 10.96 -16.08 -19.82
CA SER A 458 11.47 -16.99 -20.82
C SER A 458 12.38 -16.23 -21.78
N ALA A 459 13.43 -16.89 -22.29
CA ALA A 459 14.13 -16.36 -23.44
C ALA A 459 13.11 -16.16 -24.59
N PRO A 460 13.18 -15.03 -25.31
CA PRO A 460 12.31 -14.77 -26.45
C PRO A 460 12.53 -15.75 -27.61
#